data_AF-A0A924G4D9-F1
#
_entry.id   AF-A0A924G4D9-F1
#
_cell.length_a   1.000
_cell.length_b   1.000
_cell.length_c   1.000
_cell.angle_alpha   90.00
_cell.angle_beta   90.00
_cell.angle_gamma   90.00
#
_symmetry.space_group_name_H-M   'P 1'
#
loop_
_entity.id
_entity.type
_entity.pdbx_description
1 polymer ?
#
loop_
_entity_poly.entity_id
_entity_poly.type
_entity_poly.pdbx_seq_one_letter_code
_entity_poly.pdbx_strand_id
1 'polypeptide(L)'
;MSIRVYQQLSTQTKALLWASIWSIGYLILVVTLPANVTTMRQYHLSPEGFRILEILTGLPNIMVWFMSFYGYAALTEYTEKVSNSREGKSFASIARGLKWLAWGLPISACASAILGAVAWLNPGSVASALIASHYIYLIISLVAFTFISDGTRGLREIINRLPSKKSIRALIAGAIIISVTYCSITLNIVDSQHPNAYRLPLWLILLTIIIPYLYAWLMGFFAVFEISQYRRSVRGLFYKQALRLLASGTTCAIVASVALQYLTSSSLNLRHIDLNWTLIISYGIIITFAVGYILIAVGAGKLKKIEEV
;
A
#
# COMPACT_ATOMS: atom_id res chain seq x y z
N MET A 1 9.73 12.99 26.07
CA MET A 1 9.21 11.70 26.57
C MET A 1 10.40 10.79 26.86
N SER A 2 10.51 10.21 28.07
CA SER A 2 11.65 9.34 28.40
C SER A 2 11.53 7.97 27.72
N ILE A 3 12.67 7.33 27.43
CA ILE A 3 12.71 6.00 26.78
C ILE A 3 11.89 4.96 27.56
N ARG A 4 11.88 5.05 28.90
CA ARG A 4 11.09 4.18 29.79
C ARG A 4 9.59 4.32 29.57
N VAL A 5 9.07 5.55 29.46
CA VAL A 5 7.63 5.78 29.22
C VAL A 5 7.25 5.27 27.82
N TYR A 6 8.12 5.42 26.82
CA TYR A 6 7.86 4.87 25.48
C TYR A 6 7.80 3.34 25.49
N GLN A 7 8.68 2.67 26.23
CA GLN A 7 8.67 1.21 26.33
C GLN A 7 7.37 0.66 26.94
N GLN A 8 6.77 1.38 27.90
CA GLN A 8 5.52 1.01 28.58
C GLN A 8 4.26 1.17 27.71
N LEU A 9 4.31 1.89 26.60
CA LEU A 9 3.16 2.05 25.72
C LEU A 9 2.80 0.74 25.01
N SER A 10 1.49 0.53 24.78
CA SER A 10 1.01 -0.58 23.94
C SER A 10 1.52 -0.44 22.49
N THR A 11 1.56 -1.55 21.76
CA THR A 11 1.98 -1.58 20.36
C THR A 11 1.09 -0.67 19.50
N GLN A 12 -0.23 -0.64 19.77
CA GLN A 12 -1.15 0.30 19.13
C GLN A 12 -0.83 1.77 19.42
N THR A 13 -0.60 2.15 20.69
CA THR A 13 -0.30 3.54 21.02
C THR A 13 1.03 3.99 20.39
N LYS A 14 2.04 3.11 20.36
CA LYS A 14 3.30 3.37 19.64
C LYS A 14 3.06 3.61 18.15
N ALA A 15 2.26 2.76 17.51
CA ALA A 15 1.94 2.89 16.08
C ALA A 15 1.19 4.21 15.77
N LEU A 16 0.18 4.56 16.57
CA LEU A 16 -0.55 5.82 16.40
C LEU A 16 0.32 7.05 16.64
N LEU A 17 1.25 6.99 17.60
CA LEU A 17 2.23 8.05 17.82
C LEU A 17 3.10 8.27 16.57
N TRP A 18 3.58 7.18 15.95
CA TRP A 18 4.34 7.27 14.70
C TRP A 18 3.50 7.82 13.54
N ALA A 19 2.24 7.40 13.41
CA ALA A 19 1.33 7.97 12.42
C ALA A 19 1.15 9.49 12.62
N SER A 20 1.01 9.95 13.86
CA SER A 20 0.95 11.38 14.19
C SER A 20 2.23 12.13 13.84
N ILE A 21 3.41 11.57 14.16
CA ILE A 21 4.70 12.17 13.81
C ILE A 21 4.83 12.34 12.29
N TRP A 22 4.51 11.29 11.53
CA TRP A 22 4.52 11.36 10.06
C TRP A 22 3.51 12.36 9.51
N SER A 23 2.31 12.42 10.08
CA SER A 23 1.27 13.37 9.66
C SER A 23 1.71 14.82 9.87
N ILE A 24 2.27 15.13 11.04
CA ILE A 24 2.81 16.46 11.34
C ILE A 24 3.97 16.77 10.40
N GLY A 25 4.92 15.84 10.23
CA GLY A 25 6.05 15.99 9.32
C GLY A 25 5.60 16.29 7.88
N TYR A 26 4.63 15.53 7.37
CA TYR A 26 4.06 15.74 6.04
C TYR A 26 3.37 17.09 5.91
N LEU A 27 2.56 17.52 6.88
CA LEU A 27 1.90 18.81 6.85
C LEU A 27 2.92 19.97 6.88
N ILE A 28 4.00 19.83 7.64
CA ILE A 28 5.12 20.79 7.62
C ILE A 28 5.74 20.84 6.22
N LEU A 29 6.00 19.68 5.59
CA LEU A 29 6.54 19.64 4.23
C LEU A 29 5.59 20.32 3.23
N VAL A 30 4.28 20.05 3.28
CA VAL A 30 3.28 20.68 2.41
C VAL A 30 3.27 22.21 2.56
N VAL A 31 3.41 22.74 3.78
CA VAL A 31 3.40 24.19 4.00
C VAL A 31 4.73 24.83 3.58
N THR A 32 5.86 24.17 3.83
CA THR A 32 7.20 24.77 3.68
C THR A 32 7.82 24.59 2.30
N LEU A 33 7.56 23.48 1.60
CA LEU A 33 8.17 23.18 0.31
C LEU A 33 7.57 24.02 -0.81
N PRO A 34 8.33 24.55 -1.79
CA PRO A 34 7.84 25.48 -2.80
C PRO A 34 6.65 24.93 -3.60
N ALA A 35 5.67 25.80 -3.89
CA ALA A 35 4.47 25.43 -4.64
C ALA A 35 4.78 25.11 -6.10
N ASN A 36 4.10 24.11 -6.66
CA ASN A 36 4.28 23.73 -8.06
C ASN A 36 3.60 24.74 -8.99
N VAL A 37 4.40 25.64 -9.56
CA VAL A 37 3.94 26.72 -10.45
C VAL A 37 3.20 26.16 -11.69
N THR A 38 3.57 24.99 -12.18
CA THR A 38 2.88 24.35 -13.32
C THR A 38 1.45 23.98 -12.96
N THR A 39 1.26 23.33 -11.81
CA THR A 39 -0.08 22.96 -11.31
C THR A 39 -0.91 24.21 -10.99
N MET A 40 -0.31 25.22 -10.36
CA MET A 40 -0.99 26.49 -10.11
C MET A 40 -1.50 27.15 -11.40
N ARG A 41 -0.65 27.23 -12.44
CA ARG A 41 -1.04 27.80 -13.74
C ARG A 41 -2.11 26.98 -14.44
N GLN A 42 -2.00 25.65 -14.39
CA GLN A 42 -2.96 24.75 -15.01
C GLN A 42 -4.37 24.88 -14.42
N TYR A 43 -4.47 25.11 -13.11
CA TYR A 43 -5.76 25.21 -12.40
C TYR A 43 -6.13 26.64 -11.97
N HIS A 44 -5.39 27.65 -12.44
CA HIS A 44 -5.60 29.06 -12.09
C HIS A 44 -5.65 29.33 -10.57
N LEU A 45 -4.82 28.63 -9.79
CA LEU A 45 -4.80 28.74 -8.33
C LEU A 45 -3.81 29.81 -7.85
N SER A 46 -4.20 30.56 -6.81
CA SER A 46 -3.25 31.34 -6.03
C SER A 46 -2.32 30.42 -5.23
N PRO A 47 -1.15 30.90 -4.76
CA PRO A 47 -0.28 30.10 -3.89
C PRO A 47 -1.01 29.53 -2.67
N GLU A 48 -1.87 30.32 -2.03
CA GLU A 48 -2.66 29.91 -0.86
C GLU A 48 -3.72 28.87 -1.25
N GLY A 49 -4.42 29.09 -2.38
CA GLY A 49 -5.39 28.14 -2.90
C GLY A 49 -4.77 26.78 -3.21
N PHE A 50 -3.55 26.78 -3.75
CA PHE A 50 -2.78 25.55 -3.99
C PHE A 50 -2.44 24.82 -2.68
N ARG A 51 -1.98 25.53 -1.64
CA ARG A 51 -1.72 24.92 -0.32
C ARG A 51 -2.94 24.32 0.32
N ILE A 52 -4.06 25.03 0.27
CA ILE A 52 -5.33 24.53 0.80
C ILE A 52 -5.70 23.24 0.06
N LEU A 53 -5.55 23.21 -1.26
CA LEU A 53 -5.81 22.01 -2.06
C LEU A 53 -4.88 20.84 -1.69
N GLU A 54 -3.57 21.09 -1.52
CA GLU A 54 -2.62 20.04 -1.08
C GLU A 54 -2.96 19.49 0.32
N ILE A 55 -3.37 20.35 1.25
CA ILE A 55 -3.81 19.92 2.59
C ILE A 55 -5.09 19.10 2.48
N LEU A 56 -6.10 19.58 1.76
CA LEU A 56 -7.39 18.89 1.60
C LEU A 56 -7.22 17.53 0.93
N THR A 57 -6.34 17.41 -0.06
CA THR A 57 -6.02 16.14 -0.72
C THR A 57 -5.11 15.25 0.14
N GLY A 58 -4.29 15.84 1.01
CA GLY A 58 -3.44 15.14 1.98
C GLY A 58 -4.21 14.53 3.16
N LEU A 59 -5.29 15.16 3.62
CA LEU A 59 -6.06 14.71 4.78
C LEU A 59 -6.60 13.27 4.66
N PRO A 60 -7.24 12.87 3.53
CA PRO A 60 -7.65 11.47 3.34
C PRO A 60 -6.48 10.49 3.38
N ASN A 61 -5.30 10.87 2.87
CA ASN A 61 -4.11 10.03 2.94
C ASN A 61 -3.64 9.85 4.40
N ILE A 62 -3.62 10.93 5.19
CA ILE A 62 -3.32 10.89 6.62
C ILE A 62 -4.28 9.94 7.35
N MET A 63 -5.58 9.99 7.05
CA MET A 63 -6.56 9.06 7.64
C MET A 63 -6.21 7.60 7.35
N VAL A 64 -5.80 7.28 6.11
CA VAL A 64 -5.33 5.93 5.77
C VAL A 64 -4.08 5.57 6.55
N TRP A 65 -3.17 6.51 6.82
CA TRP A 65 -1.99 6.24 7.64
C TRP A 65 -2.41 5.79 9.04
N PHE A 66 -3.28 6.53 9.72
CA PHE A 66 -3.79 6.12 11.03
C PHE A 66 -4.45 4.73 11.01
N MET A 67 -5.32 4.47 10.03
CA MET A 67 -5.98 3.17 9.90
C MET A 67 -4.97 2.05 9.62
N SER A 68 -3.97 2.30 8.78
CA SER A 68 -2.93 1.32 8.46
C SER A 68 -2.03 0.99 9.63
N PHE A 69 -1.62 2.02 10.39
CA PHE A 69 -0.83 1.85 11.60
C PHE A 69 -1.61 1.10 12.68
N TYR A 70 -2.88 1.42 12.86
CA TYR A 70 -3.76 0.68 13.75
C TYR A 70 -3.94 -0.78 13.32
N GLY A 71 -4.18 -1.02 12.03
CA GLY A 71 -4.41 -2.36 11.47
C GLY A 71 -3.21 -3.30 11.63
N TYR A 72 -2.00 -2.87 11.27
CA TYR A 72 -0.82 -3.73 11.47
C TYR A 72 -0.50 -3.91 12.96
N ALA A 73 -0.72 -2.89 13.80
CA ALA A 73 -0.44 -2.97 15.23
C ALA A 73 -1.37 -3.98 15.92
N ALA A 74 -2.67 -3.96 15.60
CA ALA A 74 -3.63 -4.95 16.08
C ALA A 74 -3.24 -6.39 15.69
N LEU A 75 -2.77 -6.61 14.45
CA LEU A 75 -2.27 -7.93 14.06
C LEU A 75 -0.99 -8.29 14.81
N THR A 76 -0.06 -7.35 14.99
CA THR A 76 1.20 -7.56 15.73
C THR A 76 0.94 -8.02 17.16
N GLU A 77 0.03 -7.35 17.87
CA GLU A 77 -0.35 -7.76 19.24
C GLU A 77 -0.95 -9.17 19.29
N TYR A 78 -1.74 -9.55 18.29
CA TYR A 78 -2.22 -10.93 18.18
C TYR A 78 -1.03 -11.89 18.00
N THR A 79 -0.08 -11.57 17.12
CA THR A 79 1.08 -12.43 16.84
C THR A 79 1.99 -12.62 18.05
N GLU A 80 2.11 -11.60 18.91
CA GLU A 80 2.87 -11.67 20.16
C GLU A 80 2.26 -12.71 21.11
N LYS A 81 0.93 -12.78 21.18
CA LYS A 81 0.22 -13.77 22.00
C LYS A 81 0.36 -15.19 21.50
N VAL A 82 0.28 -15.40 20.19
CA VAL A 82 0.43 -16.73 19.58
C VAL A 82 1.88 -17.04 19.20
N SER A 83 2.86 -16.31 19.71
CA SER A 83 4.28 -16.41 19.31
C SER A 83 4.88 -17.81 19.49
N ASN A 84 4.39 -18.57 20.47
CA ASN A 84 4.81 -19.95 20.74
C ASN A 84 4.11 -21.01 19.87
N SER A 85 3.07 -20.63 19.12
CA SER A 85 2.34 -21.55 18.25
C SER A 85 3.03 -21.71 16.89
N ARG A 86 2.72 -22.80 16.19
CA ARG A 86 3.23 -23.03 14.83
C ARG A 86 2.75 -21.95 13.85
N GLU A 87 1.55 -21.40 14.05
CA GLU A 87 0.98 -20.34 13.22
C GLU A 87 1.51 -18.94 13.58
N GLY A 88 2.04 -18.75 14.80
CA GLY A 88 2.53 -17.46 15.26
C GLY A 88 3.62 -16.86 14.38
N LYS A 89 4.58 -17.68 13.95
CA LYS A 89 5.64 -17.25 13.02
C LYS A 89 5.08 -16.77 11.68
N SER A 90 4.09 -17.49 11.15
CA SER A 90 3.41 -17.18 9.90
C SER A 90 2.62 -15.87 10.00
N PHE A 91 1.83 -15.69 11.06
CA PHE A 91 1.15 -14.42 11.31
C PHE A 91 2.12 -13.26 11.51
N ALA A 92 3.24 -13.48 12.21
CA ALA A 92 4.24 -12.44 12.45
C ALA A 92 4.87 -11.94 11.14
N SER A 93 5.07 -12.84 10.17
CA SER A 93 5.52 -12.45 8.82
C SER A 93 4.45 -11.61 8.10
N ILE A 94 3.17 -11.99 8.19
CA ILE A 94 2.06 -11.20 7.62
C ILE A 94 2.02 -9.80 8.26
N ALA A 95 2.11 -9.73 9.59
CA ALA A 95 2.13 -8.46 10.32
C ALA A 95 3.32 -7.58 9.92
N ARG A 96 4.50 -8.17 9.68
CA ARG A 96 5.68 -7.46 9.19
C ARG A 96 5.47 -6.89 7.79
N GLY A 97 4.86 -7.65 6.88
CA GLY A 97 4.55 -7.16 5.55
C GLY A 97 3.50 -6.05 5.55
N LEU A 98 2.46 -6.17 6.38
CA LEU A 98 1.48 -5.09 6.60
C LEU A 98 2.11 -3.85 7.25
N LYS A 99 3.08 -4.02 8.15
CA LYS A 99 3.88 -2.92 8.71
C LYS A 99 4.64 -2.20 7.59
N TRP A 100 5.28 -2.92 6.67
CA TRP A 100 5.98 -2.31 5.52
C TRP A 100 5.03 -1.50 4.64
N LEU A 101 3.82 -2.00 4.36
CA LEU A 101 2.82 -1.22 3.63
C LEU A 101 2.43 0.04 4.42
N ALA A 102 2.10 -0.09 5.70
CA ALA A 102 1.65 1.02 6.53
C ALA A 102 2.71 2.13 6.64
N TRP A 103 3.98 1.76 6.86
CA TRP A 103 5.10 2.71 6.89
C TRP A 103 5.44 3.25 5.50
N GLY A 104 5.24 2.44 4.47
CA GLY A 104 5.51 2.82 3.10
C GLY A 104 4.63 3.96 2.60
N LEU A 105 3.40 4.09 3.10
CA LEU A 105 2.48 5.16 2.73
C LEU A 105 3.05 6.56 3.09
N PRO A 106 3.36 6.90 4.36
CA PRO A 106 3.95 8.20 4.70
C PRO A 106 5.36 8.38 4.15
N ILE A 107 6.19 7.32 4.12
CA ILE A 107 7.54 7.40 3.56
C ILE A 107 7.48 7.83 2.09
N SER A 108 6.63 7.16 1.29
CA SER A 108 6.50 7.50 -0.13
C SER A 108 5.96 8.92 -0.31
N ALA A 109 4.92 9.30 0.44
CA ALA A 109 4.34 10.65 0.33
C ALA A 109 5.35 11.76 0.68
N CYS A 110 6.09 11.61 1.79
CA CYS A 110 7.12 12.58 2.19
C CYS A 110 8.28 12.59 1.20
N ALA A 111 8.75 11.43 0.75
CA ALA A 111 9.82 11.34 -0.24
C ALA A 111 9.42 11.99 -1.55
N SER A 112 8.21 11.74 -2.07
CA SER A 112 7.69 12.37 -3.28
C SER A 112 7.60 13.90 -3.13
N ALA A 113 7.14 14.41 -1.98
CA ALA A 113 7.10 15.85 -1.72
C ALA A 113 8.51 16.47 -1.75
N ILE A 114 9.47 15.87 -1.05
CA ILE A 114 10.87 16.33 -1.02
C ILE A 114 11.51 16.27 -2.42
N LEU A 115 11.37 15.14 -3.12
CA LEU A 115 11.90 14.96 -4.47
C LEU A 115 11.26 15.93 -5.47
N GLY A 116 9.98 16.24 -5.32
CA GLY A 116 9.28 17.26 -6.09
C GLY A 116 9.87 18.65 -5.87
N ALA A 117 10.15 19.01 -4.62
CA ALA A 117 10.80 20.29 -4.30
C ALA A 117 12.23 20.37 -4.85
N VAL A 118 13.01 19.28 -4.76
CA VAL A 118 14.36 19.21 -5.33
C VAL A 118 14.33 19.39 -6.85
N ALA A 119 13.39 18.73 -7.53
CA ALA A 119 13.17 18.85 -8.97
C ALA A 119 12.75 20.26 -9.41
N TRP A 120 12.01 20.97 -8.56
CA TRP A 120 11.66 22.37 -8.80
C TRP A 120 12.87 23.30 -8.69
N LEU A 121 13.68 23.14 -7.63
CA LEU A 121 14.92 23.91 -7.44
C LEU A 121 15.97 23.59 -8.50
N ASN A 122 15.99 22.35 -9.00
CA ASN A 122 16.97 21.86 -9.95
C ASN A 122 16.26 21.19 -11.13
N PRO A 123 15.92 21.93 -12.20
CA PRO A 123 15.21 21.36 -13.36
C PRO A 123 15.90 20.15 -13.99
N GLY A 124 17.24 20.06 -13.87
CA GLY A 124 18.03 18.91 -14.32
C GLY A 124 17.77 17.62 -13.53
N SER A 125 17.24 17.69 -12.30
CA SER A 125 16.97 16.52 -11.45
C SER A 125 15.53 16.00 -11.56
N VAL A 126 14.69 16.57 -12.42
CA VAL A 126 13.28 16.13 -12.60
C VAL A 126 13.20 14.65 -12.94
N ALA A 127 14.03 14.16 -13.86
CA ALA A 127 14.05 12.75 -14.24
C ALA A 127 14.44 11.86 -13.06
N SER A 128 15.52 12.20 -12.36
CA SER A 128 16.00 11.44 -11.20
C SER A 128 14.98 11.41 -10.06
N ALA A 129 14.29 12.53 -9.79
CA ALA A 129 13.24 12.62 -8.79
C ALA A 129 12.04 11.72 -9.10
N LEU A 130 11.57 11.72 -10.36
CA LEU A 130 10.49 10.85 -10.82
C LEU A 130 10.87 9.37 -10.71
N ILE A 131 12.06 9.01 -11.20
CA ILE A 131 12.60 7.65 -11.12
C ILE A 131 12.67 7.22 -9.64
N ALA A 132 13.29 8.02 -8.77
CA ALA A 132 13.42 7.70 -7.35
C ALA A 132 12.05 7.48 -6.68
N SER A 133 11.08 8.35 -6.95
CA SER A 133 9.73 8.22 -6.39
C SER A 133 9.05 6.90 -6.79
N HIS A 134 9.17 6.48 -8.05
CA HIS A 134 8.60 5.20 -8.51
C HIS A 134 9.28 3.99 -7.88
N TYR A 135 10.61 4.05 -7.70
CA TYR A 135 11.37 2.94 -7.11
C TYR A 135 11.14 2.81 -5.60
N ILE A 136 10.91 3.90 -4.87
CA ILE A 136 10.56 3.84 -3.44
C ILE A 136 9.27 3.04 -3.25
N TYR A 137 8.21 3.37 -3.99
CA TYR A 137 6.93 2.65 -3.88
C TYR A 137 7.06 1.18 -4.30
N LEU A 138 7.86 0.90 -5.34
CA LEU A 138 8.12 -0.45 -5.81
C LEU A 138 8.82 -1.30 -4.74
N ILE A 139 9.91 -0.79 -4.16
CA ILE A 139 10.69 -1.52 -3.16
C ILE A 139 9.83 -1.83 -1.94
N ILE A 140 9.06 -0.85 -1.47
CA ILE A 140 8.10 -1.03 -0.37
C ILE A 140 7.11 -2.15 -0.70
N SER A 141 6.50 -2.11 -1.89
CA SER A 141 5.49 -3.09 -2.31
C SER A 141 6.08 -4.49 -2.44
N LEU A 142 7.28 -4.60 -3.01
CA LEU A 142 8.01 -5.85 -3.14
C LEU A 142 8.26 -6.48 -1.77
N VAL A 143 8.90 -5.72 -0.87
CA VAL A 143 9.22 -6.19 0.49
C VAL A 143 7.96 -6.58 1.25
N ALA A 144 6.93 -5.72 1.20
CA ALA A 144 5.66 -5.98 1.85
C ALA A 144 5.00 -7.28 1.37
N PHE A 145 4.78 -7.41 0.06
CA PHE A 145 4.05 -8.55 -0.49
C PHE A 145 4.84 -9.85 -0.42
N THR A 146 6.18 -9.81 -0.44
CA THR A 146 7.00 -10.97 -0.12
C THR A 146 6.76 -11.44 1.31
N PHE A 147 6.84 -10.57 2.32
CA PHE A 147 6.59 -10.97 3.72
C PHE A 147 5.17 -11.48 3.97
N ILE A 148 4.16 -10.85 3.35
CA ILE A 148 2.77 -11.32 3.44
C ILE A 148 2.65 -12.71 2.78
N SER A 149 3.18 -12.88 1.58
CA SER A 149 3.14 -14.17 0.89
C SER A 149 3.87 -15.27 1.66
N ASP A 150 5.07 -15.01 2.19
CA ASP A 150 5.82 -16.00 2.96
C ASP A 150 5.06 -16.43 4.22
N GLY A 151 4.46 -15.47 4.93
CA GLY A 151 3.64 -15.76 6.10
C GLY A 151 2.41 -16.59 5.77
N THR A 152 1.69 -16.24 4.70
CA THR A 152 0.50 -16.99 4.27
C THR A 152 0.83 -18.38 3.73
N ARG A 153 2.00 -18.56 3.10
CA ARG A 153 2.51 -19.86 2.68
C ARG A 153 2.79 -20.75 3.88
N GLY A 154 3.38 -20.20 4.94
CA GLY A 154 3.54 -20.89 6.22
C GLY A 154 2.21 -21.37 6.81
N LEU A 155 1.14 -20.56 6.74
CA LEU A 155 -0.20 -21.01 7.14
C LEU A 155 -0.72 -22.14 6.25
N ARG A 156 -0.46 -22.08 4.94
CA ARG A 156 -0.85 -23.14 3.98
C ARG A 156 -0.12 -24.46 4.24
N GLU A 157 1.15 -24.41 4.63
CA GLU A 157 1.94 -25.61 4.94
C GLU A 157 1.43 -26.33 6.20
N ILE A 158 0.79 -25.62 7.13
CA ILE A 158 0.17 -26.25 8.30
C ILE A 158 -1.02 -27.15 7.91
N ILE A 159 -1.79 -26.75 6.88
CA ILE A 159 -3.01 -27.48 6.50
C ILE A 159 -2.76 -28.67 5.58
N ASN A 160 -1.56 -28.79 4.97
CA ASN A 160 -1.19 -29.87 4.03
C ASN A 160 -2.22 -30.15 2.92
N ARG A 161 -3.02 -29.15 2.53
CA ARG A 161 -4.04 -29.28 1.48
C ARG A 161 -3.58 -28.62 0.20
N LEU A 162 -3.63 -29.38 -0.89
CA LEU A 162 -3.34 -28.86 -2.21
C LEU A 162 -4.46 -27.93 -2.69
N PRO A 163 -4.12 -26.79 -3.31
CA PRO A 163 -5.12 -25.88 -3.86
C PRO A 163 -5.88 -26.52 -5.02
N SER A 164 -7.17 -26.18 -5.16
CA SER A 164 -7.97 -26.69 -6.27
C SER A 164 -7.46 -26.15 -7.61
N LYS A 165 -7.35 -27.00 -8.63
CA LYS A 165 -6.91 -26.61 -9.98
C LYS A 165 -7.74 -25.45 -10.53
N LYS A 166 -9.06 -25.43 -10.26
CA LYS A 166 -9.97 -24.36 -10.70
C LYS A 166 -9.59 -23.01 -10.09
N SER A 167 -9.30 -22.95 -8.78
CA SER A 167 -8.93 -21.70 -8.13
C SER A 167 -7.58 -21.17 -8.59
N ILE A 168 -6.59 -22.06 -8.80
CA ILE A 168 -5.28 -21.67 -9.34
C ILE A 168 -5.44 -21.09 -10.75
N ARG A 169 -6.24 -21.73 -11.61
CA ARG A 169 -6.52 -21.22 -12.96
C ARG A 169 -7.19 -19.84 -12.93
N ALA A 170 -8.15 -19.64 -12.03
CA ALA A 170 -8.79 -18.33 -11.86
C ALA A 170 -7.80 -17.25 -11.41
N LEU A 171 -6.91 -17.58 -10.47
CA LEU A 171 -5.86 -16.68 -9.99
C LEU A 171 -4.89 -16.30 -11.12
N ILE A 172 -4.42 -17.28 -11.90
CA ILE A 172 -3.53 -17.06 -13.04
C ILE A 172 -4.23 -16.20 -14.11
N ALA A 173 -5.48 -16.50 -14.45
CA ALA A 173 -6.24 -15.72 -15.42
C ALA A 173 -6.40 -14.25 -14.97
N GLY A 174 -6.73 -14.03 -13.70
CA GLY A 174 -6.80 -12.67 -13.13
C GLY A 174 -5.45 -11.95 -13.18
N ALA A 175 -4.37 -12.63 -12.81
CA ALA A 175 -3.02 -12.07 -12.89
C ALA A 175 -2.60 -11.72 -14.32
N ILE A 176 -2.96 -12.54 -15.33
CA ILE A 176 -2.72 -12.25 -16.75
C ILE A 176 -3.48 -10.99 -17.16
N ILE A 177 -4.76 -10.86 -16.84
CA ILE A 177 -5.58 -9.68 -17.19
C ILE A 177 -4.98 -8.40 -16.58
N ILE A 178 -4.60 -8.46 -15.30
CA ILE A 178 -3.94 -7.34 -14.61
C ILE A 178 -2.57 -7.05 -15.23
N SER A 179 -1.81 -8.07 -15.63
CA SER A 179 -0.50 -7.86 -16.24
C SER A 179 -0.60 -7.21 -17.62
N VAL A 180 -1.46 -7.75 -18.48
CA VAL A 180 -1.67 -7.24 -19.85
C VAL A 180 -2.17 -5.81 -19.82
N THR A 181 -3.17 -5.51 -18.99
CA THR A 181 -3.71 -4.15 -18.88
C THR A 181 -2.65 -3.18 -18.36
N TYR A 182 -1.86 -3.57 -17.35
CA TYR A 182 -0.81 -2.71 -16.80
C TYR A 182 0.31 -2.44 -17.81
N CYS A 183 0.77 -3.48 -18.50
CA CYS A 183 1.75 -3.35 -19.57
C CYS A 183 1.22 -2.43 -20.69
N SER A 184 -0.01 -2.64 -21.15
CA SER A 184 -0.62 -1.82 -22.19
C SER A 184 -0.65 -0.34 -21.80
N ILE A 185 -1.15 -0.01 -20.61
CA ILE A 185 -1.18 1.37 -20.10
C ILE A 185 0.23 1.96 -20.01
N THR A 186 1.16 1.21 -19.42
CA THR A 186 2.53 1.70 -19.18
C THR A 186 3.29 1.91 -20.49
N LEU A 187 3.13 1.02 -21.47
CA LEU A 187 3.82 1.08 -22.75
C LEU A 187 3.22 2.13 -23.70
N ASN A 188 1.91 2.34 -23.70
CA ASN A 188 1.27 3.39 -24.50
C ASN A 188 1.78 4.80 -24.12
N ILE A 189 2.19 4.99 -22.86
CA ILE A 189 2.80 6.25 -22.39
C ILE A 189 4.19 6.46 -22.98
N VAL A 190 4.93 5.38 -23.27
CA VAL A 190 6.28 5.45 -23.85
C VAL A 190 6.25 5.86 -25.32
N ASP A 191 5.19 5.48 -26.05
CA ASP A 191 5.06 5.69 -27.50
C ASP A 191 4.51 7.08 -27.89
N SER A 192 3.81 7.75 -26.97
CA SER A 192 3.32 9.11 -27.20
C SER A 192 4.49 10.08 -27.39
N GLN A 193 4.42 11.03 -28.34
CA GLN A 193 5.48 11.99 -28.70
C GLN A 193 5.97 12.93 -27.57
N HIS A 194 5.53 12.69 -26.34
CA HIS A 194 5.98 13.37 -25.14
C HIS A 194 7.18 12.63 -24.53
N PRO A 195 8.07 13.34 -23.84
CA PRO A 195 9.15 12.68 -23.12
C PRO A 195 8.56 11.66 -22.14
N ASN A 196 8.91 10.38 -22.36
CA ASN A 196 8.46 9.23 -21.58
C ASN A 196 8.39 9.57 -20.07
N ALA A 197 7.23 9.31 -19.48
CA ALA A 197 6.91 9.48 -18.06
C ALA A 197 8.03 9.07 -17.09
N TYR A 198 8.62 7.92 -17.38
CA TYR A 198 9.61 7.29 -16.53
C TYR A 198 11.03 7.80 -16.81
N ARG A 199 11.23 8.57 -17.89
CA ARG A 199 12.55 9.09 -18.33
C ARG A 199 13.62 8.01 -18.43
N LEU A 200 13.20 6.78 -18.76
CA LEU A 200 14.04 5.60 -18.87
C LEU A 200 13.87 4.95 -20.25
N PRO A 201 14.89 4.25 -20.77
CA PRO A 201 14.72 3.42 -21.95
C PRO A 201 13.76 2.27 -21.68
N LEU A 202 13.08 1.80 -22.73
CA LEU A 202 12.02 0.80 -22.65
C LEU A 202 12.42 -0.47 -21.89
N TRP A 203 13.62 -0.99 -22.18
CA TRP A 203 14.11 -2.21 -21.53
C TRP A 203 14.32 -2.04 -20.02
N LEU A 204 14.73 -0.85 -19.56
CA LEU A 204 14.82 -0.56 -18.12
C LEU A 204 13.43 -0.53 -17.50
N ILE A 205 12.46 0.14 -18.12
CA ILE A 205 11.07 0.17 -17.61
C ILE A 205 10.52 -1.24 -17.47
N LEU A 206 10.72 -2.10 -18.48
CA LEU A 206 10.28 -3.49 -18.44
C LEU A 206 10.93 -4.26 -17.28
N LEU A 207 12.26 -4.25 -17.19
CA LEU A 207 13.00 -5.07 -16.23
C LEU A 207 12.96 -4.56 -14.79
N THR A 208 12.87 -3.24 -14.61
CA THR A 208 13.03 -2.61 -13.28
C THR A 208 11.75 -2.05 -12.70
N ILE A 209 10.71 -1.86 -13.51
CA ILE A 209 9.43 -1.31 -13.05
C ILE A 209 8.32 -2.34 -13.26
N ILE A 210 8.06 -2.72 -14.51
CA ILE A 210 6.91 -3.57 -14.86
C ILE A 210 7.05 -4.96 -14.22
N ILE A 211 8.11 -5.70 -14.52
CA ILE A 211 8.28 -7.08 -14.01
C ILE A 211 8.27 -7.11 -12.46
N PRO A 212 9.00 -6.23 -11.75
CA PRO A 212 8.94 -6.18 -10.29
C PRO A 212 7.55 -5.89 -9.71
N TYR A 213 6.79 -4.95 -10.29
CA TYR A 213 5.40 -4.70 -9.84
C TYR A 213 4.51 -5.91 -10.06
N LEU A 214 4.56 -6.53 -11.24
CA LEU A 214 3.76 -7.71 -11.55
C LEU A 214 4.08 -8.87 -10.60
N TYR A 215 5.37 -9.07 -10.29
CA TYR A 215 5.78 -10.06 -9.29
C TYR A 215 5.21 -9.73 -7.91
N ALA A 216 5.38 -8.49 -7.43
CA ALA A 216 4.87 -8.07 -6.13
C ALA A 216 3.35 -8.29 -6.02
N TRP A 217 2.59 -7.90 -7.04
CA TRP A 217 1.13 -8.08 -7.08
C TRP A 217 0.73 -9.55 -7.09
N LEU A 218 1.42 -10.36 -7.89
CA LEU A 218 1.19 -11.81 -7.92
C LEU A 218 1.39 -12.43 -6.54
N MET A 219 2.46 -12.04 -5.82
CA MET A 219 2.70 -12.47 -4.43
C MET A 219 1.57 -12.02 -3.49
N GLY A 220 1.08 -10.78 -3.63
CA GLY A 220 -0.09 -10.31 -2.89
C GLY A 220 -1.34 -11.16 -3.15
N PHE A 221 -1.67 -11.43 -4.41
CA PHE A 221 -2.84 -12.23 -4.76
C PHE A 221 -2.72 -13.70 -4.30
N PHE A 222 -1.52 -14.29 -4.37
CA PHE A 222 -1.26 -15.59 -3.76
C PHE A 222 -1.51 -15.56 -2.25
N ALA A 223 -1.06 -14.52 -1.57
CA ALA A 223 -1.25 -14.41 -0.12
C ALA A 223 -2.73 -14.41 0.27
N VAL A 224 -3.56 -13.62 -0.42
CA VAL A 224 -5.02 -13.59 -0.21
C VAL A 224 -5.65 -14.96 -0.45
N PHE A 225 -5.22 -15.62 -1.53
CA PHE A 225 -5.69 -16.96 -1.87
C PHE A 225 -5.34 -17.97 -0.76
N GLU A 226 -4.13 -17.91 -0.21
CA GLU A 226 -3.65 -18.82 0.82
C GLU A 226 -4.33 -18.59 2.17
N ILE A 227 -4.54 -17.35 2.61
CA ILE A 227 -5.36 -17.05 3.81
C ILE A 227 -6.77 -17.61 3.63
N SER A 228 -7.34 -17.45 2.44
CA SER A 228 -8.68 -17.96 2.14
C SER A 228 -8.77 -19.49 2.19
N GLN A 229 -7.71 -20.21 1.81
CA GLN A 229 -7.62 -21.67 1.96
C GLN A 229 -7.43 -22.08 3.43
N TYR A 230 -6.55 -21.38 4.15
CA TYR A 230 -6.32 -21.60 5.58
C TYR A 230 -7.65 -21.49 6.35
N ARG A 231 -8.39 -20.39 6.11
CA ARG A 231 -9.73 -20.17 6.69
C ARG A 231 -10.69 -21.33 6.48
N ARG A 232 -10.69 -21.97 5.30
CA ARG A 232 -11.61 -23.09 5.02
C ARG A 232 -11.25 -24.35 5.82
N SER A 233 -10.00 -24.48 6.23
CA SER A 233 -9.47 -25.68 6.89
C SER A 233 -9.54 -25.62 8.41
N VAL A 234 -9.51 -24.42 9.01
CA VAL A 234 -9.62 -24.26 10.47
C VAL A 234 -11.04 -24.60 10.96
N ARG A 235 -11.15 -25.21 12.15
CA ARG A 235 -12.43 -25.51 12.81
C ARG A 235 -12.90 -24.31 13.65
N GLY A 236 -14.20 -24.22 13.92
CA GLY A 236 -14.77 -23.13 14.71
C GLY A 236 -15.27 -21.95 13.87
N LEU A 237 -16.50 -21.50 14.15
CA LEU A 237 -17.16 -20.44 13.41
C LEU A 237 -16.49 -19.08 13.62
N PHE A 238 -16.12 -18.77 14.87
CA PHE A 238 -15.53 -17.48 15.24
C PHE A 238 -14.15 -17.28 14.61
N TYR A 239 -13.29 -18.30 14.62
CA TYR A 239 -11.97 -18.24 14.00
C TYR A 239 -12.09 -18.06 12.46
N LYS A 240 -13.02 -18.78 11.82
CA LYS A 240 -13.32 -18.59 10.39
C LYS A 240 -13.78 -17.18 10.05
N GLN A 241 -14.61 -16.58 10.90
CA GLN A 241 -15.09 -15.21 10.69
C GLN A 241 -13.94 -14.20 10.84
N ALA A 242 -13.10 -14.37 11.85
CA ALA A 242 -11.95 -13.50 12.07
C ALA A 242 -10.95 -13.57 10.90
N LEU A 243 -10.62 -14.78 10.45
CA LEU A 243 -9.82 -14.99 9.24
C LEU A 243 -10.47 -14.48 7.95
N ARG A 244 -11.80 -14.50 7.84
CA ARG A 244 -12.50 -13.88 6.71
C ARG A 244 -12.26 -12.37 6.67
N LEU A 245 -12.35 -11.70 7.81
CA LEU A 245 -12.09 -10.26 7.91
C LEU A 245 -10.62 -9.95 7.58
N LEU A 246 -9.69 -10.74 8.11
CA LEU A 246 -8.26 -10.60 7.79
C LEU A 246 -7.99 -10.79 6.29
N ALA A 247 -8.55 -11.84 5.68
CA ALA A 247 -8.43 -12.10 4.25
C ALA A 247 -9.02 -10.94 3.42
N SER A 248 -10.26 -10.54 3.72
CA SER A 248 -10.94 -9.44 3.02
C SER A 248 -10.18 -8.12 3.16
N GLY A 249 -9.68 -7.80 4.35
CA GLY A 249 -8.91 -6.59 4.57
C GLY A 249 -7.58 -6.58 3.84
N THR A 250 -6.87 -7.72 3.82
CA THR A 250 -5.64 -7.90 3.04
C THR A 250 -5.92 -7.77 1.54
N THR A 251 -7.03 -8.33 1.05
CA THR A 251 -7.48 -8.15 -0.35
C THR A 251 -7.70 -6.69 -0.67
N CYS A 252 -8.44 -5.95 0.17
CA CYS A 252 -8.70 -4.53 -0.04
C CYS A 252 -7.40 -3.72 -0.12
N ALA A 253 -6.43 -3.98 0.78
CA ALA A 253 -5.15 -3.30 0.77
C ALA A 253 -4.33 -3.59 -0.50
N ILE A 254 -4.29 -4.84 -0.96
CA ILE A 254 -3.57 -5.22 -2.20
C ILE A 254 -4.26 -4.62 -3.42
N VAL A 255 -5.58 -4.77 -3.55
CA VAL A 255 -6.34 -4.24 -4.70
C VAL A 255 -6.23 -2.72 -4.76
N ALA A 256 -6.33 -2.03 -3.62
CA ALA A 256 -6.17 -0.58 -3.57
C ALA A 256 -4.72 -0.16 -3.94
N SER A 257 -3.71 -0.93 -3.53
CA SER A 257 -2.31 -0.69 -3.95
C SER A 257 -2.12 -0.83 -5.46
N VAL A 258 -2.67 -1.90 -6.05
CA VAL A 258 -2.64 -2.11 -7.51
C VAL A 258 -3.36 -0.95 -8.21
N ALA A 259 -4.58 -0.63 -7.78
CA ALA A 259 -5.37 0.45 -8.36
C ALA A 259 -4.67 1.82 -8.27
N LEU A 260 -4.02 2.11 -7.14
CA LEU A 260 -3.24 3.33 -6.95
C LEU A 260 -2.09 3.39 -7.97
N GLN A 261 -1.35 2.30 -8.14
CA GLN A 261 -0.23 2.25 -9.09
C GLN A 261 -0.71 2.41 -10.54
N TYR A 262 -1.87 1.85 -10.88
CA TYR A 262 -2.53 2.08 -12.17
C TYR A 262 -2.88 3.55 -12.37
N LEU A 263 -3.45 4.20 -11.35
CA LEU A 263 -3.81 5.61 -11.41
C LEU A 263 -2.57 6.49 -11.57
N THR A 264 -1.51 6.23 -10.79
CA THR A 264 -0.24 6.95 -10.89
C THR A 264 0.36 6.80 -12.28
N SER A 265 0.38 5.57 -12.83
CA SER A 265 0.90 5.31 -14.17
C SER A 265 0.04 6.01 -15.23
N SER A 266 -1.28 6.00 -15.10
CA SER A 266 -2.20 6.58 -16.09
C SER A 266 -2.28 8.10 -16.03
N SER A 267 -1.91 8.74 -14.92
CA SER A 267 -2.11 10.18 -14.65
C SER A 267 -1.63 11.12 -15.77
N LEU A 268 -0.65 10.71 -16.57
CA LEU A 268 -0.16 11.47 -17.71
C LEU A 268 -1.10 11.46 -18.92
N ASN A 269 -1.85 10.37 -19.11
CA ASN A 269 -2.87 10.24 -20.14
C ASN A 269 -4.21 10.85 -19.69
N LEU A 270 -4.44 10.96 -18.37
CA LEU A 270 -5.67 11.53 -17.81
C LEU A 270 -5.67 13.07 -17.82
N ARG A 271 -4.75 13.74 -18.53
CA ARG A 271 -4.75 15.22 -18.66
C ARG A 271 -6.04 15.79 -19.22
N HIS A 272 -6.80 15.00 -19.97
CA HIS A 272 -8.11 15.37 -20.51
C HIS A 272 -9.28 15.02 -19.59
N ILE A 273 -9.05 14.24 -18.54
CA ILE A 273 -10.07 13.91 -17.57
C ILE A 273 -10.19 15.07 -16.60
N ASP A 274 -11.43 15.48 -16.33
CA ASP A 274 -11.74 16.48 -15.32
C ASP A 274 -11.09 16.10 -13.98
N LEU A 275 -10.48 17.09 -13.32
CA LEU A 275 -9.88 16.96 -11.98
C LEU A 275 -10.86 16.29 -11.01
N ASN A 276 -12.15 16.58 -11.15
CA ASN A 276 -13.22 15.99 -10.34
C ASN A 276 -13.22 14.45 -10.39
N TRP A 277 -13.11 13.86 -11.59
CA TRP A 277 -13.09 12.40 -11.74
C TRP A 277 -11.82 11.78 -11.15
N THR A 278 -10.68 12.43 -11.36
CA THR A 278 -9.40 11.96 -10.79
C THR A 278 -9.47 11.95 -9.26
N LEU A 279 -10.06 12.98 -8.65
CA LEU A 279 -10.25 13.05 -7.19
C LEU A 279 -11.23 11.98 -6.69
N ILE A 280 -12.37 11.79 -7.36
CA ILE A 280 -13.36 10.76 -6.97
C ILE A 280 -12.71 9.36 -6.98
N ILE A 281 -11.99 9.02 -8.06
CA ILE A 281 -11.30 7.73 -8.18
C ILE A 281 -10.23 7.59 -7.09
N SER A 282 -9.41 8.62 -6.89
CA SER A 282 -8.37 8.64 -5.86
C SER A 282 -8.97 8.41 -4.46
N TYR A 283 -10.05 9.10 -4.13
CA TYR A 283 -10.73 8.97 -2.84
C TYR A 283 -11.38 7.60 -2.68
N GLY A 284 -11.97 7.03 -3.73
CA GLY A 284 -12.47 5.65 -3.68
C GLY A 284 -11.37 4.63 -3.39
N ILE A 285 -10.18 4.80 -3.95
CA ILE A 285 -9.01 3.94 -3.68
C ILE A 285 -8.54 4.12 -2.23
N ILE A 286 -8.42 5.35 -1.75
CA ILE A 286 -8.02 5.69 -0.37
C ILE A 286 -9.00 5.11 0.65
N ILE A 287 -10.31 5.26 0.43
CA ILE A 287 -11.35 4.67 1.29
C ILE A 287 -11.21 3.14 1.31
N THR A 288 -10.98 2.51 0.16
CA THR A 288 -10.77 1.06 0.06
C THR A 288 -9.57 0.61 0.90
N PHE A 289 -8.47 1.38 0.86
CA PHE A 289 -7.30 1.17 1.70
C PHE A 289 -7.63 1.23 3.20
N ALA A 290 -8.32 2.30 3.63
CA ALA A 290 -8.72 2.49 5.02
C ALA A 290 -9.61 1.34 5.53
N VAL A 291 -10.65 0.99 4.75
CA VAL A 291 -11.54 -0.13 5.05
C VAL A 291 -10.75 -1.43 5.16
N GLY A 292 -9.79 -1.66 4.26
CA GLY A 292 -8.93 -2.85 4.30
C GLY A 292 -8.21 -3.02 5.63
N TYR A 293 -7.58 -1.97 6.13
CA TYR A 293 -6.89 -2.02 7.42
C TYR A 293 -7.81 -2.07 8.64
N ILE A 294 -8.99 -1.47 8.58
CA ILE A 294 -10.02 -1.63 9.61
C ILE A 294 -10.45 -3.11 9.70
N LEU A 295 -10.70 -3.76 8.55
CA LEU A 295 -11.05 -5.18 8.52
C LEU A 295 -9.93 -6.07 9.06
N ILE A 296 -8.67 -5.76 8.77
CA ILE A 296 -7.50 -6.42 9.36
C ILE A 296 -7.51 -6.25 10.89
N ALA A 297 -7.70 -5.02 11.38
CA ALA A 297 -7.71 -4.73 12.81
C ALA A 297 -8.82 -5.48 13.55
N VAL A 298 -10.04 -5.47 13.01
CA VAL A 298 -11.19 -6.17 13.59
C VAL A 298 -10.98 -7.69 13.53
N GLY A 299 -10.43 -8.21 12.43
CA GLY A 299 -10.07 -9.62 12.30
C GLY A 299 -9.05 -10.05 13.35
N ALA A 300 -7.96 -9.30 13.50
CA ALA A 300 -6.92 -9.54 14.49
C ALA A 300 -7.44 -9.44 15.92
N GLY A 301 -8.26 -8.43 16.22
CA GLY A 301 -8.88 -8.27 17.55
C GLY A 301 -9.79 -9.44 17.91
N LYS A 302 -10.53 -9.99 16.94
CA LYS A 302 -11.33 -11.21 17.15
C LYS A 302 -10.46 -12.44 17.40
N LEU A 303 -9.37 -12.61 16.65
CA LEU A 303 -8.42 -13.70 16.89
C LEU A 303 -7.81 -13.60 18.30
N LYS A 304 -7.37 -12.39 18.70
CA LYS A 304 -6.81 -12.12 20.02
C LYS A 304 -7.74 -12.51 21.18
N LYS A 305 -9.05 -12.26 21.03
CA LYS A 305 -10.07 -12.62 22.03
C LYS A 305 -10.32 -14.13 22.13
N ILE A 306 -10.17 -14.86 21.04
CA ILE A 306 -10.35 -16.33 21.04
C ILE A 306 -9.24 -17.00 21.84
N GLU A 307 -8.00 -16.48 21.77
CA GLU A 307 -6.85 -17.02 22.51
C GLU A 307 -6.83 -16.62 24.00
N GLU A 308 -7.73 -15.75 24.45
CA GLU A 308 -7.85 -15.36 25.87
C GLU A 308 -8.81 -16.26 26.67
N VAL A 309 -9.57 -17.11 25.99
CA VAL A 309 -10.58 -18.02 26.57
C VAL A 309 -10.00 -19.42 26.71
#